data_AF-A0A2R7R3A4-F1
#
_entry.id   AF-A0A2R7R3A4-F1
#
_cell.length_a   1.000
_cell.length_b   1.000
_cell.length_c   1.000
_cell.angle_alpha   90.00
_cell.angle_beta   90.00
_cell.angle_gamma   90.00
#
_symmetry.space_group_name_H-M   'P 1'
#
loop_
_entity.id
_entity.type
_entity.pdbx_description
1 polymer ?
#
loop_
_entity_poly.entity_id
_entity_poly.type
_entity_poly.pdbx_seq_one_letter_code
_entity_poly.pdbx_strand_id
1 'polypeptide(L)'
;AVTSSATGTAPSSESWTSFTTSDGELTFDHPAAWGVRDPAGDLPEGGGAFAEVTNAAGKPLATLRTNMATGSTCMEKYPYEVLESQELPALTQDGAAPRYVYETRGNDAAPGPADTPAAAYGITTMQPPTGDSTCAIFHFFTWPPTAAMFGAFFSPDNNVTPGAESLPYVEQAKKYAETEEYADIKRMITSLRPAG
;
A
#
# COMPACT_ATOMS: atom_id res chain seq x y z
N ALA A 1 -43.08 22.12 -23.56
CA ALA A 1 -41.83 22.78 -23.14
C ALA A 1 -41.86 22.92 -21.63
N VAL A 2 -40.99 22.22 -20.90
CA VAL A 2 -40.18 22.73 -19.78
C VAL A 2 -39.00 21.76 -19.65
N THR A 3 -37.77 22.24 -19.91
CA THR A 3 -36.52 21.52 -19.64
C THR A 3 -35.99 22.07 -18.33
N SER A 4 -35.91 21.24 -17.29
CA SER A 4 -35.19 21.59 -16.06
C SER A 4 -33.75 21.14 -16.18
N SER A 5 -32.84 22.11 -16.30
CA SER A 5 -31.40 21.91 -16.14
C SER A 5 -31.08 21.80 -14.65
N ALA A 6 -30.54 20.66 -14.24
CA ALA A 6 -29.83 20.52 -12.96
C ALA A 6 -28.32 20.49 -13.28
N THR A 7 -27.63 21.61 -13.06
CA THR A 7 -26.18 21.67 -13.10
C THR A 7 -25.66 21.10 -11.79
N GLY A 8 -25.43 19.78 -11.74
CA GLY A 8 -24.62 19.18 -10.69
C GLY A 8 -23.17 19.59 -10.92
N THR A 9 -22.62 20.41 -10.02
CA THR A 9 -21.16 20.61 -9.94
C THR A 9 -20.53 19.26 -9.64
N ALA A 10 -19.86 18.67 -10.62
CA ALA A 10 -19.02 17.50 -10.41
C ALA A 10 -17.95 17.86 -9.36
N PRO A 11 -17.60 16.95 -8.44
CA PRO A 11 -16.50 17.19 -7.51
C PRO A 11 -15.25 17.52 -8.32
N SER A 12 -14.53 18.56 -7.90
CA SER A 12 -13.26 18.96 -8.49
C SER A 12 -12.36 17.73 -8.54
N SER A 13 -11.94 17.31 -9.73
CA SER A 13 -10.90 16.30 -9.89
C SER A 13 -9.71 16.72 -9.02
N GLU A 14 -9.41 15.94 -7.97
CA GLU A 14 -8.28 16.25 -7.10
C GLU A 14 -7.03 16.39 -7.98
N SER A 15 -6.31 17.50 -7.84
CA SER A 15 -5.07 17.72 -8.57
C SER A 15 -4.01 16.77 -8.02
N TRP A 16 -3.37 15.98 -8.90
CA TRP A 16 -2.26 15.10 -8.53
C TRP A 16 -0.92 15.83 -8.71
N THR A 17 0.03 15.53 -7.84
CA THR A 17 1.42 16.02 -7.92
C THR A 17 2.37 14.84 -7.72
N SER A 18 3.66 15.02 -8.03
CA SER A 18 4.68 14.00 -7.81
C SER A 18 5.56 14.37 -6.62
N PHE A 19 5.96 13.36 -5.86
CA PHE A 19 7.03 13.42 -4.88
C PHE A 19 8.23 12.64 -5.43
N THR A 20 9.44 13.17 -5.26
CA THR A 20 10.69 12.48 -5.56
C THR A 20 11.45 12.31 -4.25
N THR A 21 11.96 11.10 -4.01
CA THR A 21 12.75 10.79 -2.82
C THR A 21 13.99 11.67 -2.71
N SER A 22 14.49 11.87 -1.50
CA SER A 22 15.65 12.75 -1.23
C SER A 22 16.95 12.29 -1.88
N ASP A 23 17.09 10.99 -2.12
CA ASP A 23 18.19 10.39 -2.91
C ASP A 23 18.02 10.56 -4.43
N GLY A 24 16.85 11.03 -4.88
CA GLY A 24 16.55 11.23 -6.29
C GLY A 24 16.33 9.95 -7.09
N GLU A 25 16.18 8.79 -6.44
CA GLU A 25 16.08 7.50 -7.13
C GLU A 25 14.66 7.08 -7.50
N LEU A 26 13.67 7.49 -6.71
CA LEU A 26 12.27 7.07 -6.87
C LEU A 26 11.34 8.27 -6.89
N THR A 27 10.27 8.16 -7.67
CA THR A 27 9.17 9.11 -7.69
C THR A 27 7.82 8.41 -7.71
N PHE A 28 6.82 9.01 -7.09
CA PHE A 28 5.43 8.57 -7.14
C PHE A 28 4.50 9.78 -7.16
N ASP A 29 3.30 9.58 -7.71
CA ASP A 29 2.25 10.59 -7.77
C ASP A 29 1.29 10.43 -6.59
N HIS A 30 0.81 11.54 -6.03
CA HIS A 30 -0.18 11.55 -4.96
C HIS A 30 -1.16 12.73 -5.11
N PRO A 31 -2.36 12.66 -4.51
CA PRO A 31 -3.24 13.82 -4.41
C PRO A 31 -2.52 15.00 -3.74
N ALA A 32 -2.62 16.20 -4.32
CA ALA A 32 -1.88 17.38 -3.83
C ALA A 32 -2.30 17.82 -2.42
N ALA A 33 -3.48 17.40 -1.95
CA ALA A 33 -3.94 17.64 -0.59
C ALA A 33 -3.28 16.71 0.45
N TRP A 34 -2.63 15.63 0.02
CA TRP A 34 -1.95 14.68 0.91
C TRP A 34 -0.57 15.19 1.31
N GLY A 35 -0.16 14.86 2.52
CA GLY A 35 1.16 15.21 3.04
C GLY A 35 2.14 14.08 2.77
N VAL A 36 3.30 14.40 2.19
CA VAL A 36 4.45 13.50 2.13
C VAL A 36 5.56 14.11 2.97
N ARG A 37 6.04 13.37 3.96
CA ARG A 37 7.16 13.77 4.81
C ARG A 37 8.30 12.80 4.60
N ASP A 38 9.49 13.34 4.40
CA ASP A 38 10.74 12.62 4.60
C ASP A 38 11.23 12.98 6.01
N PRO A 39 10.84 12.24 7.07
CA PRO A 39 11.40 12.43 8.41
C PRO A 39 12.90 12.17 8.47
N ALA A 40 13.55 11.74 7.38
CA ALA A 40 14.94 11.31 7.34
C ALA A 40 15.89 12.37 6.76
N GLY A 41 15.66 13.64 7.10
CA GLY A 41 16.74 14.64 7.16
C GLY A 41 17.90 14.24 8.11
N ASP A 42 17.66 13.22 8.97
CA ASP A 42 18.61 12.59 9.89
C ASP A 42 18.58 11.04 9.76
N LEU A 43 18.98 10.49 8.61
CA LEU A 43 19.11 9.02 8.48
C LEU A 43 20.22 8.49 9.41
N PRO A 44 19.96 7.43 10.23
CA PRO A 44 21.03 6.70 10.90
C PRO A 44 22.00 6.07 9.87
N GLU A 45 23.26 5.84 10.27
CA GLU A 45 24.32 5.27 9.43
C GLU A 45 23.80 4.09 8.58
N GLY A 46 23.68 4.28 7.27
CA GLY A 46 23.15 3.26 6.36
C GLY A 46 22.64 3.80 5.02
N GLY A 47 22.09 5.02 4.98
CA GLY A 47 21.55 5.63 3.76
C GLY A 47 20.25 4.98 3.26
N GLY A 48 19.59 5.63 2.29
CA GLY A 48 18.31 5.23 1.69
C GLY A 48 17.17 6.22 1.96
N ALA A 49 16.20 6.32 1.07
CA ALA A 49 15.06 7.21 1.21
C ALA A 49 14.01 6.71 2.21
N PHE A 50 13.30 7.65 2.82
CA PHE A 50 12.11 7.40 3.63
C PHE A 50 11.02 8.41 3.23
N ALA A 51 9.79 7.94 3.03
CA ALA A 51 8.65 8.82 2.86
C ALA A 51 7.41 8.29 3.60
N GLU A 52 6.88 9.09 4.50
CA GLU A 52 5.59 8.90 5.16
C GLU A 52 4.51 9.67 4.40
N VAL A 53 3.50 8.96 3.92
CA VAL A 53 2.34 9.57 3.27
C VAL A 53 1.16 9.61 4.22
N THR A 54 0.53 10.78 4.29
CA THR A 54 -0.67 11.04 5.09
C THR A 54 -1.77 11.66 4.22
N ASN A 55 -3.03 11.38 4.50
CA ASN A 55 -4.13 12.10 3.86
C ASN A 55 -4.19 13.57 4.34
N ALA A 56 -5.14 14.35 3.81
CA ALA A 56 -5.30 15.77 4.17
C ALA A 56 -5.59 16.01 5.67
N ALA A 57 -6.10 15.00 6.39
CA ALA A 57 -6.34 15.05 7.83
C ALA A 57 -5.13 14.60 8.68
N GLY A 58 -3.99 14.27 8.04
CA GLY A 58 -2.78 13.79 8.71
C GLY A 58 -2.81 12.31 9.08
N LYS A 59 -3.79 11.55 8.58
CA LYS A 59 -3.87 10.10 8.81
C LYS A 59 -2.82 9.37 7.99
N PRO A 60 -2.00 8.47 8.57
CA PRO A 60 -1.01 7.70 7.83
C PRO A 60 -1.67 6.74 6.84
N LEU A 61 -1.17 6.71 5.61
CA LEU A 61 -1.68 5.89 4.51
C LEU A 61 -0.65 4.87 4.01
N ALA A 62 0.61 5.27 3.86
CA ALA A 62 1.67 4.39 3.37
C ALA A 62 3.05 4.90 3.79
N THR A 63 4.01 3.98 3.84
CA THR A 63 5.42 4.32 4.03
C THR A 63 6.25 3.72 2.91
N LEU A 64 7.04 4.57 2.23
CA LEU A 64 8.12 4.16 1.35
C LEU A 64 9.43 4.14 2.15
N ARG A 65 10.20 3.05 2.03
CA ARG A 65 11.54 2.98 2.59
C ARG A 65 12.46 2.16 1.69
N THR A 66 13.63 2.68 1.34
CA THR A 66 14.66 1.95 0.59
C THR A 66 15.77 1.45 1.53
N ASN A 67 16.70 0.67 0.96
CA ASN A 67 17.81 0.05 1.69
C ASN A 67 17.37 -0.83 2.88
N MET A 68 16.29 -1.60 2.66
CA MET A 68 15.71 -2.48 3.67
C MET A 68 16.44 -3.81 3.74
N ALA A 69 16.82 -4.22 4.95
CA ALA A 69 17.26 -5.58 5.20
C ALA A 69 16.07 -6.54 5.03
N THR A 70 16.19 -7.47 4.10
CA THR A 70 15.17 -8.50 3.86
C THR A 70 15.54 -9.79 4.56
N GLY A 71 14.56 -10.45 5.16
CA GLY A 71 14.73 -11.78 5.73
C GLY A 71 13.52 -12.14 6.57
N SER A 72 12.85 -13.23 6.20
CA SER A 72 11.77 -13.80 7.00
C SER A 72 11.81 -15.31 6.92
N THR A 73 11.77 -15.97 8.07
CA THR A 73 11.60 -17.42 8.14
C THR A 73 10.13 -17.75 8.27
N CYS A 74 9.63 -18.67 7.45
CA CYS A 74 8.28 -19.18 7.58
C CYS A 74 8.19 -20.12 8.79
N MET A 75 7.62 -19.62 9.88
CA MET A 75 7.38 -20.45 11.08
C MET A 75 6.01 -21.12 11.05
N GLU A 76 5.00 -20.41 10.52
CA GLU A 76 3.62 -20.84 10.49
C GLU A 76 2.90 -20.27 9.26
N LYS A 77 1.88 -20.98 8.78
CA LYS A 77 1.04 -20.58 7.65
C LYS A 77 -0.37 -20.24 8.12
N TYR A 78 -0.93 -19.18 7.55
CA TYR A 78 -2.25 -18.65 7.88
C TYR A 78 -3.14 -18.67 6.63
N PRO A 79 -4.48 -18.79 6.78
CA PRO A 79 -5.42 -18.55 5.69
C PRO A 79 -5.05 -17.30 4.90
N TYR A 80 -5.04 -17.39 3.58
CA TYR A 80 -4.56 -16.34 2.70
C TYR A 80 -5.54 -16.07 1.57
N GLU A 81 -5.79 -14.79 1.31
CA GLU A 81 -6.61 -14.35 0.18
C GLU A 81 -5.96 -13.12 -0.46
N VAL A 82 -5.86 -13.13 -1.79
CA VAL A 82 -5.48 -11.94 -2.56
C VAL A 82 -6.76 -11.21 -2.94
N LEU A 83 -6.92 -10.00 -2.45
CA LEU A 83 -8.03 -9.11 -2.80
C LEU A 83 -7.75 -8.40 -4.12
N GLU A 84 -6.50 -7.98 -4.34
CA GLU A 84 -6.09 -7.30 -5.55
C GLU A 84 -4.62 -7.55 -5.88
N SER A 85 -4.27 -7.55 -7.17
CA SER A 85 -2.89 -7.68 -7.63
C SER A 85 -2.69 -6.95 -8.97
N GLN A 86 -1.57 -6.24 -9.11
CA GLN A 86 -1.20 -5.53 -10.34
C GLN A 86 0.32 -5.55 -10.54
N GLU A 87 0.81 -5.95 -11.72
CA GLU A 87 2.24 -5.90 -12.04
C GLU A 87 2.74 -4.46 -12.20
N LEU A 88 3.98 -4.22 -11.78
CA LEU A 88 4.65 -2.92 -11.82
C LEU A 88 5.94 -3.01 -12.67
N PRO A 89 5.83 -3.06 -14.00
CA PRO A 89 6.98 -3.25 -14.88
C PRO A 89 8.02 -2.13 -14.80
N ALA A 90 7.62 -0.91 -14.42
CA ALA A 90 8.53 0.22 -14.22
C ALA A 90 9.59 -0.04 -13.12
N LEU A 91 9.32 -0.98 -12.21
CA LEU A 91 10.20 -1.34 -11.11
C LEU A 91 10.96 -2.66 -11.36
N THR A 92 11.01 -3.13 -12.60
CA THR A 92 11.70 -4.39 -12.94
C THR A 92 13.18 -4.31 -12.58
N GLN A 93 13.64 -5.26 -11.78
CA GLN A 93 15.07 -5.46 -11.47
C GLN A 93 15.42 -6.91 -11.82
N ASP A 94 16.61 -7.13 -12.41
CA ASP A 94 17.11 -8.46 -12.79
C ASP A 94 16.10 -9.31 -13.60
N GLY A 95 15.26 -8.65 -14.41
CA GLY A 95 14.25 -9.30 -15.25
C GLY A 95 12.98 -9.76 -14.52
N ALA A 96 12.81 -9.42 -13.23
CA ALA A 96 11.62 -9.71 -12.45
C ALA A 96 10.85 -8.41 -12.13
N ALA A 97 9.63 -8.29 -12.63
CA ALA A 97 8.73 -7.20 -12.26
C ALA A 97 8.08 -7.49 -10.90
N PRO A 98 8.12 -6.56 -9.93
CA PRO A 98 7.32 -6.68 -8.73
C PRO A 98 5.84 -6.47 -9.04
N ARG A 99 4.99 -6.76 -8.06
CA ARG A 99 3.55 -6.52 -8.11
C ARG A 99 3.08 -5.76 -6.89
N TYR A 100 2.14 -4.85 -7.10
CA TYR A 100 1.24 -4.41 -6.05
C TYR A 100 0.33 -5.56 -5.66
N VAL A 101 0.09 -5.75 -4.36
CA VAL A 101 -0.84 -6.73 -3.81
C VAL A 101 -1.63 -6.07 -2.68
N TYR A 102 -2.93 -6.35 -2.60
CA TYR A 102 -3.71 -6.22 -1.37
C TYR A 102 -4.18 -7.61 -0.95
N GLU A 103 -3.88 -8.01 0.27
CA GLU A 103 -4.11 -9.37 0.76
C GLU A 103 -4.61 -9.40 2.19
N THR A 104 -5.20 -10.53 2.57
CA THR A 104 -5.55 -10.87 3.95
C THR A 104 -4.82 -12.12 4.42
N ARG A 105 -4.45 -12.15 5.70
CA ARG A 105 -3.86 -13.27 6.44
C ARG A 105 -4.65 -13.57 7.70
N GLY A 106 -4.91 -14.85 7.91
CA GLY A 106 -5.72 -15.31 9.03
C GLY A 106 -7.19 -14.93 8.88
N ASN A 107 -8.01 -15.47 9.78
CA ASN A 107 -9.43 -15.19 9.89
C ASN A 107 -9.89 -15.47 11.33
N ASP A 108 -11.18 -15.30 11.61
CA ASP A 108 -11.74 -15.49 12.95
C ASP A 108 -11.53 -16.92 13.51
N ALA A 109 -11.39 -17.93 12.64
CA ALA A 109 -11.19 -19.32 13.05
C ALA A 109 -9.71 -19.70 13.21
N ALA A 110 -8.81 -19.03 12.49
CA ALA A 110 -7.38 -19.22 12.52
C ALA A 110 -6.70 -17.85 12.36
N PRO A 111 -6.57 -17.08 13.45
CA PRO A 111 -6.02 -15.74 13.38
C PRO A 111 -4.55 -15.75 12.99
N GLY A 112 -4.06 -14.61 12.48
CA GLY A 112 -2.67 -14.40 12.13
C GLY A 112 -1.74 -14.31 13.35
N PRO A 113 -0.46 -13.98 13.14
CA PRO A 113 0.47 -13.66 14.23
C PRO A 113 -0.11 -12.59 15.16
N ALA A 114 0.19 -12.71 16.46
CA ALA A 114 -0.39 -11.88 17.54
C ALA A 114 -1.91 -12.09 17.77
N ASP A 115 -2.45 -13.24 17.37
CA ASP A 115 -3.86 -13.63 17.52
C ASP A 115 -4.85 -12.65 16.86
N THR A 116 -4.42 -12.01 15.77
CA THR A 116 -5.26 -11.09 14.98
C THR A 116 -5.22 -11.41 13.50
N PRO A 117 -6.36 -11.41 12.79
CA PRO A 117 -6.36 -11.32 11.34
C PRO A 117 -5.61 -10.06 10.90
N ALA A 118 -4.95 -10.13 9.75
CA ALA A 118 -4.19 -9.04 9.19
C ALA A 118 -4.60 -8.83 7.72
N ALA A 119 -4.60 -7.59 7.27
CA ALA A 119 -4.70 -7.25 5.87
C ALA A 119 -3.69 -6.15 5.59
N ALA A 120 -3.07 -6.19 4.41
CA ALA A 120 -2.04 -5.22 4.06
C ALA A 120 -1.94 -5.07 2.54
N TYR A 121 -1.62 -3.85 2.11
CA TYR A 121 -1.36 -3.53 0.72
C TYR A 121 0.07 -3.02 0.54
N GLY A 122 0.70 -3.37 -0.57
CA GLY A 122 2.03 -2.89 -0.90
C GLY A 122 2.67 -3.62 -2.06
N ILE A 123 3.91 -3.26 -2.36
CA ILE A 123 4.67 -3.82 -3.48
C ILE A 123 5.49 -5.03 -3.01
N THR A 124 5.45 -6.13 -3.76
CA THR A 124 6.29 -7.29 -3.47
C THR A 124 6.86 -7.97 -4.72
N THR A 125 8.11 -8.46 -4.62
CA THR A 125 8.70 -9.43 -5.58
C THR A 125 8.44 -10.88 -5.19
N MET A 126 7.79 -11.13 -4.04
CA MET A 126 7.44 -12.49 -3.63
C MET A 126 6.43 -13.09 -4.61
N GLN A 127 6.72 -14.34 -4.97
CA GLN A 127 5.81 -15.16 -5.76
C GLN A 127 4.47 -15.32 -5.02
N PRO A 128 3.34 -15.37 -5.74
CA PRO A 128 2.06 -15.71 -5.14
C PRO A 128 2.17 -17.04 -4.36
N PRO A 129 1.69 -17.10 -3.11
CA PRO A 129 1.54 -18.35 -2.40
C PRO A 129 0.72 -19.35 -3.24
N THR A 130 1.09 -20.63 -3.18
CA THR A 130 0.31 -21.70 -3.78
C THR A 130 -0.70 -22.23 -2.77
N GLY A 131 -1.99 -22.16 -3.13
CA GLY A 131 -3.11 -22.59 -2.28
C GLY A 131 -3.59 -21.52 -1.30
N ASP A 132 -4.38 -21.95 -0.32
CA ASP A 132 -5.22 -21.06 0.49
C ASP A 132 -4.53 -20.61 1.80
N SER A 133 -3.20 -20.78 1.90
CA SER A 133 -2.44 -20.37 3.09
C SER A 133 -1.04 -19.87 2.75
N THR A 134 -0.54 -18.93 3.55
CA THR A 134 0.79 -18.33 3.38
C THR A 134 1.49 -18.07 4.71
N CYS A 135 2.82 -18.00 4.66
CA CYS A 135 3.65 -17.50 5.75
C CYS A 135 3.42 -15.99 5.94
N ALA A 136 3.88 -15.39 7.05
CA ALA A 136 3.87 -13.94 7.17
C ALA A 136 4.54 -13.27 5.94
N ILE A 137 3.79 -12.41 5.26
CA ILE A 137 4.28 -11.66 4.08
C ILE A 137 4.73 -10.28 4.54
N PHE A 138 5.91 -9.88 4.06
CA PHE A 138 6.38 -8.52 4.08
C PHE A 138 6.38 -7.99 2.65
N HIS A 139 5.78 -6.82 2.43
CA HIS A 139 5.71 -6.18 1.12
C HIS A 139 7.05 -5.51 0.76
N PHE A 140 8.06 -6.36 0.53
CA PHE A 140 9.37 -5.97 0.02
C PHE A 140 9.49 -6.27 -1.47
N PHE A 141 10.11 -5.35 -2.20
CA PHE A 141 10.50 -5.53 -3.58
C PHE A 141 11.99 -5.25 -3.77
N THR A 142 12.57 -5.90 -4.77
CA THR A 142 13.98 -5.71 -5.13
C THR A 142 14.19 -4.27 -5.58
N TRP A 143 15.09 -3.55 -4.91
CA TRP A 143 15.53 -2.21 -5.27
C TRP A 143 16.96 -2.01 -4.77
N PRO A 144 17.92 -1.60 -5.63
CA PRO A 144 19.29 -1.37 -5.20
C PRO A 144 19.39 -0.40 -4.01
N PRO A 145 20.37 -0.60 -3.09
CA PRO A 145 21.37 -1.67 -3.07
C PRO A 145 20.86 -2.99 -2.49
N THR A 146 19.66 -3.03 -1.91
CA THR A 146 19.11 -4.21 -1.22
C THR A 146 17.64 -4.44 -1.59
N ALA A 147 16.72 -3.82 -0.86
CA ALA A 147 15.30 -3.86 -1.14
C ALA A 147 14.62 -2.56 -0.71
N ALA A 148 13.38 -2.40 -1.14
CA ALA A 148 12.49 -1.34 -0.69
C ALA A 148 11.13 -1.90 -0.29
N MET A 149 10.38 -1.11 0.48
CA MET A 149 8.96 -1.34 0.76
C MET A 149 8.17 -0.09 0.40
N PHE A 150 6.96 -0.27 -0.13
CA PHE A 150 5.97 0.80 -0.22
C PHE A 150 4.58 0.23 0.01
N GLY A 151 3.92 0.65 1.10
CA GLY A 151 2.62 0.12 1.48
C GLY A 151 2.27 0.39 2.94
N ALA A 152 1.20 -0.25 3.43
CA ALA A 152 0.77 -0.21 4.82
C ALA A 152 -0.10 -1.43 5.19
N PHE A 153 -0.39 -1.54 6.49
CA PHE A 153 -1.40 -2.46 7.01
C PHE A 153 -2.76 -1.77 7.03
N PHE A 154 -3.80 -2.54 6.70
CA PHE A 154 -5.17 -2.17 6.99
C PHE A 154 -5.44 -2.32 8.50
N SER A 155 -6.03 -1.29 9.09
CA SER A 155 -6.49 -1.27 10.47
C SER A 155 -7.90 -0.67 10.49
N PRO A 156 -8.93 -1.35 11.03
CA PRO A 156 -10.28 -0.78 11.15
C PRO A 156 -10.34 0.60 11.81
N ASP A 157 -9.45 0.86 12.78
CA ASP A 157 -9.42 2.14 13.51
C ASP A 157 -8.91 3.30 12.64
N ASN A 158 -7.98 3.03 11.72
CA ASN A 158 -7.45 4.03 10.78
C ASN A 158 -8.20 4.02 9.43
N ASN A 159 -8.61 2.86 8.95
CA ASN A 159 -9.22 2.64 7.64
C ASN A 159 -10.73 2.44 7.80
N VAL A 160 -11.36 3.34 8.57
CA VAL A 160 -12.80 3.30 8.84
C VAL A 160 -13.57 3.30 7.53
N THR A 161 -14.33 2.24 7.32
CA THR A 161 -15.16 2.07 6.13
C THR A 161 -16.63 2.20 6.53
N PRO A 162 -17.33 3.27 6.14
CA PRO A 162 -18.73 3.48 6.53
C PRO A 162 -19.62 2.29 6.17
N GLY A 163 -20.39 1.79 7.15
CA GLY A 163 -21.26 0.63 6.98
C GLY A 163 -20.56 -0.72 7.02
N ALA A 164 -19.29 -0.76 7.43
CA ALA A 164 -18.54 -1.99 7.67
C ALA A 164 -18.25 -2.25 9.16
N GLU A 165 -18.65 -1.36 10.06
CA GLU A 165 -18.23 -1.35 11.48
C GLU A 165 -18.62 -2.61 12.24
N SER A 166 -19.70 -3.28 11.83
CA SER A 166 -20.17 -4.54 12.43
C SER A 166 -19.69 -5.79 11.69
N LEU A 167 -18.93 -5.64 10.61
CA LEU A 167 -18.45 -6.78 9.82
C LEU A 167 -17.21 -7.42 10.47
N PRO A 168 -16.97 -8.73 10.25
CA PRO A 168 -15.70 -9.36 10.60
C PRO A 168 -14.52 -8.66 9.92
N TYR A 169 -13.32 -8.75 10.50
CA TYR A 169 -12.13 -8.03 10.04
C TYR A 169 -11.85 -8.20 8.53
N VAL A 170 -11.88 -9.44 8.04
CA VAL A 170 -11.61 -9.75 6.62
C VAL A 170 -12.64 -9.07 5.70
N GLU A 171 -13.91 -9.04 6.12
CA GLU A 171 -14.97 -8.38 5.36
C GLU A 171 -14.86 -6.85 5.42
N GLN A 172 -14.34 -6.29 6.51
CA GLN A 172 -13.99 -4.87 6.57
C GLN A 172 -12.87 -4.53 5.59
N ALA A 173 -11.81 -5.35 5.50
CA ALA A 173 -10.72 -5.16 4.56
C ALA A 173 -11.20 -5.24 3.10
N LYS A 174 -12.08 -6.21 2.79
CA LYS A 174 -12.73 -6.31 1.47
C LYS A 174 -13.52 -5.06 1.13
N LYS A 175 -14.33 -4.58 2.09
CA LYS A 175 -15.12 -3.36 1.90
C LYS A 175 -14.24 -2.11 1.74
N TYR A 176 -13.11 -2.04 2.43
CA TYR A 176 -12.18 -0.93 2.31
C TYR A 176 -11.63 -0.78 0.88
N ALA A 177 -11.45 -1.90 0.17
CA ALA A 177 -11.02 -1.91 -1.23
C ALA A 177 -12.00 -1.18 -2.18
N GLU A 178 -13.24 -0.96 -1.76
CA GLU A 178 -14.28 -0.25 -2.53
C GLU A 178 -14.28 1.27 -2.29
N THR A 179 -13.43 1.77 -1.39
CA THR A 179 -13.40 3.19 -1.01
C THR A 179 -12.59 4.06 -1.98
N GLU A 180 -12.96 5.33 -2.10
CA GLU A 180 -12.17 6.31 -2.87
C GLU A 180 -10.77 6.49 -2.28
N GLU A 181 -10.63 6.50 -0.94
CA GLU A 181 -9.33 6.58 -0.28
C GLU A 181 -8.41 5.43 -0.70
N TYR A 182 -8.93 4.19 -0.72
CA TYR A 182 -8.15 3.05 -1.19
C TYR A 182 -7.78 3.17 -2.68
N ALA A 183 -8.70 3.62 -3.53
CA ALA A 183 -8.43 3.82 -4.95
C ALA A 183 -7.28 4.81 -5.18
N ASP A 184 -7.23 5.90 -4.42
CA ASP A 184 -6.15 6.88 -4.48
C ASP A 184 -4.84 6.32 -3.90
N ILE A 185 -4.89 5.55 -2.81
CA ILE A 185 -3.71 4.89 -2.23
C ILE A 185 -3.10 3.92 -3.24
N LYS A 186 -3.94 3.10 -3.87
CA LYS A 186 -3.51 2.17 -4.92
C LYS A 186 -2.88 2.93 -6.07
N ARG A 187 -3.53 3.99 -6.58
CA ARG A 187 -2.96 4.79 -7.67
C ARG A 187 -1.62 5.41 -7.28
N MET A 188 -1.48 5.89 -6.05
CA MET A 188 -0.21 6.39 -5.53
C MET A 188 0.87 5.31 -5.51
N ILE A 189 0.62 4.17 -4.87
CA ILE A 189 1.61 3.09 -4.74
C ILE A 189 2.00 2.54 -6.11
N THR A 190 1.02 2.33 -7.00
CA THR A 190 1.24 1.78 -8.35
C THR A 190 1.89 2.77 -9.31
N SER A 191 1.94 4.06 -8.98
CA SER A 191 2.66 5.08 -9.77
C SER A 191 4.16 5.13 -9.50
N LEU A 192 4.64 4.41 -8.47
CA LEU A 192 6.06 4.37 -8.10
C LEU A 192 6.93 3.90 -9.27
N ARG A 193 7.97 4.67 -9.55
CA ARG A 193 8.88 4.46 -10.69
C ARG A 193 10.27 5.07 -10.40
N PRO A 194 11.32 4.67 -11.14
CA PRO A 194 12.60 5.37 -11.10
C PRO A 194 12.43 6.86 -11.42
N ALA A 195 13.16 7.72 -10.71
CA ALA A 195 13.26 9.13 -11.01
C ALA A 195 14.38 9.38 -12.05
N GLY A 196 14.01 9.42 -13.34
CA GLY A 196 14.94 9.73 -14.44
C GLY A 196 15.02 8.65 -15.50
#